data_AF-A0A1V3XVB8-F1
#
_entry.id   AF-A0A1V3XVB8-F1
#
_cell.length_a   1.000
_cell.length_b   1.000
_cell.length_c   1.000
_cell.angle_alpha   90.00
_cell.angle_beta   90.00
_cell.angle_gamma   90.00
#
_symmetry.space_group_name_H-M   'P 1'
#
loop_
_entity.id
_entity.type
_entity.pdbx_description
1 polymer ?
#
loop_
_entity_poly.entity_id
_entity_poly.type
_entity_poly.pdbx_seq_one_letter_code
_entity_poly.pdbx_strand_id
1 'polypeptide(L)'
;MDAAAAVLHDPVLPAGDDERFVGFGVMGLPFTSGHYLALRHFPMTSFSPGYRSVWHRDPQGRWTFYATTPGPQSCARYFSSVTRNDAVQCEIDVAWVTPWSLVVVIPGLLEWHIDIGTTFATRLMSTVGSGCRPERGPTVRL
;
A
#
# COMPACT_ATOMS: atom_id res chain seq x y z
N MET A 1 -1.82 -6.46 -19.47
CA MET A 1 -2.25 -5.56 -18.39
C MET A 1 -1.62 -6.08 -17.11
N ASP A 2 -0.90 -5.27 -16.36
CA ASP A 2 -0.25 -5.73 -15.14
C ASP A 2 -1.25 -5.83 -13.96
N ALA A 3 -0.94 -6.63 -12.94
CA ALA A 3 -1.83 -6.97 -11.84
C ALA A 3 -2.38 -5.73 -11.10
N ALA A 4 -1.55 -4.70 -10.91
CA ALA A 4 -1.98 -3.45 -10.27
C ALA A 4 -3.02 -2.70 -11.12
N ALA A 5 -2.83 -2.67 -12.45
CA ALA A 5 -3.78 -2.03 -13.37
C ALA A 5 -5.10 -2.80 -13.45
N ALA A 6 -5.06 -4.14 -13.40
CA ALA A 6 -6.26 -4.97 -13.40
C ALA A 6 -7.16 -4.71 -12.17
N VAL A 7 -6.54 -4.60 -10.99
CA VAL A 7 -7.25 -4.32 -9.72
C VAL A 7 -7.89 -2.94 -9.69
N LEU A 8 -7.30 -1.95 -10.38
CA LEU A 8 -7.88 -0.62 -10.50
C LEU A 8 -9.05 -0.56 -11.49
N HIS A 9 -9.04 -1.39 -12.54
CA HIS A 9 -10.05 -1.36 -13.60
C HIS A 9 -11.37 -2.01 -13.19
N ASP A 10 -11.33 -3.12 -12.45
CA ASP A 10 -12.54 -3.83 -11.98
C ASP A 10 -12.41 -4.20 -10.48
N PRO A 11 -12.57 -3.21 -9.59
CA PRO A 11 -12.44 -3.44 -8.15
C PRO A 11 -13.69 -4.17 -7.62
N VAL A 12 -13.55 -5.47 -7.36
CA VAL A 12 -14.59 -6.27 -6.69
C VAL A 12 -14.20 -6.52 -5.24
N LEU A 13 -15.07 -6.14 -4.29
CA LEU A 13 -14.88 -6.49 -2.89
C LEU A 13 -15.14 -7.98 -2.66
N PRO A 14 -14.29 -8.67 -1.88
CA PRO A 14 -14.59 -10.03 -1.46
C PRO A 14 -15.86 -10.08 -0.60
N ALA A 15 -16.54 -11.23 -0.56
CA ALA A 15 -17.67 -11.44 0.36
C ALA A 15 -17.18 -11.50 1.82
N GLY A 16 -18.04 -11.13 2.77
CA GLY A 16 -17.77 -11.19 4.21
C GLY A 16 -18.41 -10.04 4.97
N ASP A 17 -18.43 -10.15 6.30
CA ASP A 17 -19.03 -9.13 7.19
C ASP A 17 -17.97 -8.19 7.81
N ASP A 18 -16.70 -8.58 7.72
CA ASP A 18 -15.56 -7.75 8.13
C ASP A 18 -15.35 -6.56 7.19
N GLU A 19 -14.49 -5.64 7.63
CA GLU A 19 -14.01 -4.57 6.79
C GLU A 19 -13.10 -5.07 5.67
N ARG A 20 -13.40 -4.63 4.45
CA ARG A 20 -12.78 -5.11 3.24
C ARG A 20 -12.33 -3.96 2.38
N PHE A 21 -11.26 -4.21 1.63
CA PHE A 21 -10.76 -3.29 0.63
C PHE A 21 -10.12 -4.08 -0.50
N VAL A 22 -10.12 -3.48 -1.68
CA VAL A 22 -9.43 -3.99 -2.87
C VAL A 22 -8.53 -2.88 -3.39
N GLY A 23 -7.31 -3.24 -3.78
CA GLY A 23 -6.29 -2.28 -4.18
C GLY A 23 -4.89 -2.83 -4.06
N PHE A 24 -3.91 -1.93 -4.09
CA PHE A 24 -2.50 -2.25 -3.89
C PHE A 24 -1.86 -1.26 -2.91
N GLY A 25 -0.65 -1.57 -2.47
CA GLY A 25 0.11 -0.70 -1.60
C GLY A 25 1.59 -1.01 -1.63
N VAL A 26 2.36 -0.05 -1.14
CA VAL A 26 3.78 -0.22 -0.84
C VAL A 26 3.86 -0.31 0.68
N MET A 27 4.17 -1.51 1.18
CA MET A 27 4.08 -1.80 2.62
C MET A 27 5.09 -1.00 3.46
N GLY A 28 6.18 -0.53 2.84
CA GLY A 28 7.13 0.36 3.46
C GLY A 28 8.49 0.38 2.78
N LEU A 29 9.00 1.58 2.52
CA LEU A 29 10.28 1.81 1.87
C LEU A 29 11.13 2.74 2.76
N PRO A 30 12.21 2.22 3.39
CA PRO A 30 13.16 3.04 4.11
C PRO A 30 14.09 3.76 3.14
N PHE A 31 14.40 5.02 3.43
CA PHE A 31 15.37 5.82 2.71
C PHE A 31 16.66 5.94 3.51
N THR A 32 17.79 6.12 2.83
CA THR A 32 19.10 6.35 3.47
C THR A 32 19.13 7.62 4.33
N SER A 33 18.25 8.58 4.03
CA SER A 33 18.02 9.79 4.83
C SER A 33 17.30 9.53 6.16
N GLY A 34 16.86 8.29 6.44
CA GLY A 34 16.11 7.91 7.63
C GLY A 34 14.59 8.08 7.51
N HIS A 35 14.13 8.67 6.41
CA HIS A 35 12.71 8.74 6.08
C HIS A 35 12.13 7.36 5.79
N TYR A 36 10.84 7.19 6.04
CA TYR A 36 10.10 5.98 5.71
C TYR A 36 8.79 6.36 5.03
N LEU A 37 8.50 5.76 3.89
CA LEU A 37 7.25 5.96 3.17
C LEU A 37 6.51 4.65 2.98
N ALA A 38 5.19 4.67 3.16
CA ALA A 38 4.30 3.60 2.73
C ALA A 38 3.12 4.18 1.94
N LEU A 39 2.57 3.39 1.02
CA LEU A 39 1.45 3.77 0.16
C LEU A 39 0.30 2.78 0.34
N ARG A 40 -0.92 3.30 0.35
CA ARG A 40 -2.16 2.53 0.16
C ARG A 40 -2.96 3.18 -0.96
N HIS A 41 -3.31 2.43 -1.99
CA HIS A 41 -4.26 2.85 -3.00
C HIS A 41 -5.42 1.84 -3.05
N PHE A 42 -6.55 2.23 -2.48
CA PHE A 42 -7.75 1.41 -2.39
C PHE A 42 -8.87 2.02 -3.23
N PRO A 43 -9.07 1.59 -4.49
CA PRO A 43 -10.19 2.03 -5.32
C PRO A 43 -11.57 1.73 -4.71
N MET A 44 -11.69 0.69 -3.88
CA MET A 44 -12.95 0.36 -3.21
C MET A 44 -12.71 -0.23 -1.82
N THR A 45 -13.51 0.21 -0.85
CA THR A 45 -13.54 -0.34 0.51
C THR A 45 -15.00 -0.49 0.98
N SER A 46 -15.23 -1.25 2.04
CA SER A 46 -16.55 -1.45 2.64
C SER A 46 -16.92 -0.39 3.68
N PHE A 47 -15.98 0.45 4.10
CA PHE A 47 -16.12 1.39 5.23
C PHE A 47 -15.93 2.86 4.82
N SER A 48 -15.50 3.11 3.58
CA SER A 48 -15.32 4.44 3.02
C SER A 48 -15.47 4.38 1.50
N PRO A 49 -15.64 5.53 0.83
CA PRO A 49 -15.30 5.64 -0.58
C PRO A 49 -13.84 5.20 -0.83
N GLY A 50 -13.52 4.84 -2.08
CA GLY A 50 -12.14 4.59 -2.48
C GLY A 50 -11.23 5.78 -2.15
N TYR A 51 -10.01 5.51 -1.70
CA TYR A 51 -9.06 6.54 -1.31
C TYR A 51 -7.61 6.12 -1.52
N ARG A 52 -6.73 7.12 -1.44
CA ARG A 52 -5.28 6.96 -1.46
C ARG A 52 -4.72 7.50 -0.15
N SER A 53 -3.64 6.89 0.34
CA SER A 53 -2.97 7.34 1.54
C SER A 53 -1.47 7.10 1.48
N VAL A 54 -0.70 8.12 1.88
CA VAL A 54 0.76 8.05 2.03
C VAL A 54 1.10 8.25 3.49
N TRP A 55 1.91 7.34 4.01
CA TRP A 55 2.33 7.34 5.41
C TRP A 55 3.79 7.72 5.44
N HIS A 56 4.10 8.81 6.14
CA HIS A 56 5.45 9.33 6.25
C HIS A 56 5.94 9.21 7.69
N ARG A 57 7.11 8.61 7.86
CA ARG A 57 7.89 8.76 9.08
C ARG A 57 9.10 9.64 8.79
N ASP A 58 9.28 10.68 9.58
CA ASP A 58 10.49 11.49 9.53
C ASP A 58 11.69 10.77 10.21
N PRO A 59 12.92 11.27 10.06
CA PRO A 59 14.10 10.65 10.65
C PRO A 59 14.10 10.71 12.20
N GLN A 60 13.27 11.56 12.79
CA GLN A 60 13.05 11.64 14.24
C GLN A 60 12.00 10.63 14.72
N GLY A 61 11.42 9.84 13.81
CA GLY A 61 10.45 8.80 14.12
C GLY A 61 9.00 9.28 14.22
N ARG A 62 8.71 10.55 13.91
CA ARG A 62 7.33 11.08 13.92
C ARG A 62 6.60 10.64 12.68
N TRP A 63 5.36 10.21 12.87
CA TRP A 63 4.47 9.77 11.80
C TRP A 63 3.48 10.87 11.40
N THR A 64 3.25 10.98 10.09
CA THR A 64 2.20 11.80 9.49
C THR A 64 1.47 10.97 8.45
N PHE A 65 0.14 10.97 8.51
CA PHE A 65 -0.72 10.28 7.56
C PHE A 65 -1.34 11.30 6.61
N TYR A 66 -1.07 11.15 5.32
CA TYR A 66 -1.71 11.90 4.25
C TYR A 66 -2.78 11.02 3.61
N ALA A 67 -3.96 11.54 3.35
CA ALA A 67 -5.02 10.79 2.69
C ALA A 67 -5.95 11.69 1.86
N THR A 68 -6.58 11.13 0.82
CA THR A 68 -7.61 11.82 0.03
C THR A 68 -8.98 11.86 0.72
N THR A 69 -9.09 11.32 1.93
CA THR A 69 -10.32 11.22 2.72
C THR A 69 -10.04 11.61 4.17
N PRO A 70 -11.03 12.08 4.95
CA PRO A 70 -10.83 12.41 6.36
C PRO A 70 -10.25 11.25 7.18
N GLY A 71 -9.48 11.59 8.23
CA GLY A 71 -8.85 10.61 9.13
C GLY A 71 -9.77 9.46 9.58
N PRO A 72 -10.98 9.73 10.11
CA PRO A 72 -11.93 8.70 10.54
C PRO A 72 -12.42 7.77 9.41
N GLN A 73 -12.28 8.16 8.15
CA GLN A 73 -12.67 7.38 6.98
C GLN A 73 -11.47 6.70 6.30
N SER A 74 -10.27 6.86 6.85
CA SER A 74 -9.03 6.27 6.35
C SER A 74 -8.47 5.24 7.33
N CYS A 75 -7.45 4.49 6.92
CA CYS A 75 -6.72 3.63 7.83
C CYS A 75 -6.04 4.37 8.99
N ALA A 76 -5.91 5.70 8.96
CA ALA A 76 -5.36 6.47 10.07
C ALA A 76 -6.15 6.29 11.38
N ARG A 77 -7.46 5.97 11.31
CA ARG A 77 -8.29 5.69 12.50
C ARG A 77 -7.77 4.56 13.38
N TYR A 78 -7.02 3.61 12.78
CA TYR A 78 -6.43 2.49 13.51
C TYR A 78 -5.11 2.85 14.21
N PHE A 79 -4.48 3.95 13.78
CA PHE A 79 -3.16 4.37 14.24
C PHE A 79 -3.19 5.76 14.91
N SER A 80 -4.39 6.30 15.14
CA SER A 80 -4.62 7.64 15.71
C SER A 80 -4.04 7.81 17.10
N SER A 81 -3.90 6.73 17.88
CA SER A 81 -3.22 6.74 19.19
C SER A 81 -1.69 6.76 19.08
N VAL A 82 -1.13 6.42 17.92
CA VAL A 82 0.32 6.32 17.67
C VAL A 82 0.86 7.59 17.00
N THR A 83 -0.01 8.37 16.36
CA THR A 83 0.33 9.68 15.79
C THR A 83 -0.05 10.82 16.71
N ARG A 84 0.92 11.68 17.00
CA ARG A 84 0.71 12.93 17.74
C ARG A 84 -0.03 14.00 16.91
N ASN A 85 -0.11 13.79 15.60
CA ASN A 85 -0.69 14.70 14.63
C ASN A 85 -1.95 14.10 14.03
N ASP A 86 -2.92 14.95 13.72
CA ASP A 86 -4.09 14.54 12.95
C ASP A 86 -3.71 14.12 11.53
N ALA A 87 -4.52 13.25 10.94
CA ALA A 87 -4.38 12.90 9.54
C ALA A 87 -4.61 14.13 8.66
N VAL A 88 -3.73 14.35 7.69
CA VAL A 88 -3.79 15.48 6.76
C VAL A 88 -4.58 15.05 5.53
N GLN A 89 -5.73 15.67 5.31
CA GLN A 89 -6.48 15.47 4.07
C GLN A 89 -5.86 16.29 2.94
N CYS A 90 -5.46 15.65 1.85
CA CYS A 90 -4.86 16.30 0.69
C CYS A 90 -5.03 15.45 -0.58
N GLU A 91 -4.79 16.06 -1.72
CA GLU A 91 -4.73 15.35 -3.00
C GLU A 91 -3.49 14.46 -3.08
N ILE A 92 -3.68 13.27 -3.63
CA ILE A 92 -2.61 12.29 -3.84
C ILE A 92 -2.80 11.68 -5.22
N ASP A 93 -1.86 11.94 -6.11
CA ASP A 93 -1.82 11.34 -7.44
C ASP A 93 -0.94 10.09 -7.43
N VAL A 94 -1.42 9.04 -8.08
CA VAL A 94 -0.72 7.77 -8.18
C VAL A 94 -0.82 7.30 -9.62
N ALA A 95 0.31 7.13 -10.29
CA ALA A 95 0.38 6.71 -11.67
C ALA A 95 1.44 5.63 -11.88
N TRP A 96 1.02 4.53 -12.51
CA TRP A 96 1.96 3.59 -13.10
C TRP A 96 2.42 4.14 -14.44
N VAL A 97 3.69 4.57 -14.52
CA VAL A 97 4.31 5.09 -15.74
C VAL A 97 4.75 3.95 -16.64
N THR A 98 5.19 2.86 -16.02
CA THR A 98 5.47 1.57 -16.66
C THR A 98 4.89 0.46 -15.79
N PRO A 99 4.87 -0.81 -16.24
CA PRO A 99 4.50 -1.93 -15.37
C PRO A 99 5.38 -2.09 -14.13
N TRP A 100 6.54 -1.43 -14.07
CA TRP A 100 7.51 -1.56 -12.98
C TRP A 100 7.83 -0.24 -12.30
N SER A 101 7.33 0.87 -12.82
CA SER A 101 7.63 2.22 -12.34
C SER A 101 6.34 2.91 -11.90
N LEU A 102 6.29 3.24 -10.62
CA LEU A 102 5.17 3.89 -9.97
C LEU A 102 5.60 5.28 -9.47
N VAL A 103 4.76 6.28 -9.75
CA VAL A 103 4.95 7.66 -9.32
C VAL A 103 3.81 8.02 -8.37
N VAL A 104 4.17 8.59 -7.22
CA VAL A 104 3.25 9.11 -6.21
C VAL A 104 3.54 10.58 -5.97
N VAL A 105 2.54 11.43 -6.11
CA VAL A 105 2.68 12.88 -5.95
C VAL A 105 1.69 13.41 -4.93
N ILE A 106 2.18 14.24 -4.02
CA ILE A 106 1.38 15.13 -3.18
C ILE A 106 1.80 16.55 -3.53
N PRO A 107 0.94 17.34 -4.20
CA PRO A 107 1.33 18.66 -4.70
C PRO A 107 1.95 19.55 -3.62
N GLY A 108 3.14 20.10 -3.91
CA GLY A 108 3.86 20.98 -3.00
C GLY A 108 4.53 20.29 -1.80
N LEU A 109 4.49 18.97 -1.71
CA LEU A 109 5.01 18.22 -0.57
C LEU A 109 5.92 17.04 -0.95
N LEU A 110 5.47 16.19 -1.89
CA LEU A 110 6.13 14.92 -2.17
C LEU A 110 6.05 14.57 -3.65
N GLU A 111 7.19 14.17 -4.21
CA GLU A 111 7.29 13.46 -5.47
C GLU A 111 8.12 12.20 -5.22
N TRP A 112 7.49 11.04 -5.32
CA TRP A 112 8.09 9.76 -4.98
C TRP A 112 8.05 8.81 -6.17
N HIS A 113 9.23 8.48 -6.67
CA HIS A 113 9.42 7.50 -7.74
C HIS A 113 9.85 6.15 -7.16
N ILE A 114 9.19 5.10 -7.64
CA ILE A 114 9.38 3.73 -7.18
C ILE A 114 9.63 2.87 -8.41
N ASP A 115 10.84 2.34 -8.53
CA ASP A 115 11.19 1.36 -9.53
C ASP A 115 11.28 -0.03 -8.90
N ILE A 116 10.43 -0.93 -9.39
CA ILE A 116 10.33 -2.31 -8.95
C ILE A 116 11.30 -3.13 -9.79
N GLY A 117 12.45 -3.46 -9.20
CA GLY A 117 13.45 -4.31 -9.82
C GLY A 117 13.54 -5.68 -9.14
N THR A 118 13.96 -6.70 -9.91
CA THR A 118 14.40 -7.96 -9.31
C THR A 118 15.81 -7.80 -8.75
N THR A 119 15.99 -7.92 -7.44
CA THR A 119 17.33 -8.02 -6.85
C THR A 119 17.88 -9.45 -6.99
N PHE A 120 19.19 -9.64 -6.89
CA PHE A 120 19.79 -10.98 -6.87
C PHE A 120 19.22 -11.84 -5.72
N ALA A 121 18.97 -11.23 -4.56
CA ALA A 121 18.33 -11.88 -3.42
C ALA A 121 16.90 -12.34 -3.75
N THR A 122 16.09 -11.50 -4.43
CA THR A 122 14.73 -11.86 -4.85
C THR A 122 14.74 -13.04 -5.82
N ARG A 123 15.70 -13.08 -6.76
CA ARG A 123 15.86 -14.20 -7.70
C ARG A 123 16.17 -15.53 -7.00
N LEU A 124 17.10 -15.51 -6.03
CA LEU A 124 17.44 -16.70 -5.24
C LEU A 124 16.25 -17.22 -4.42
N MET A 125 15.47 -16.34 -3.78
CA MET A 125 14.28 -16.74 -3.04
C MET A 125 13.21 -17.37 -3.95
N SER A 126 12.98 -16.82 -5.15
CA SER A 126 12.04 -17.40 -6.12
C SER A 126 12.49 -18.78 -6.61
N THR A 127 13.81 -19.02 -6.77
CA THR A 127 14.32 -20.34 -7.16
C THR A 127 14.11 -21.40 -6.07
N VAL A 128 14.28 -21.04 -4.79
CA VAL A 128 14.04 -21.95 -3.67
C VAL A 128 12.54 -22.25 -3.51
N GLY A 129 11.68 -21.23 -3.65
CA GLY A 129 10.23 -21.39 -3.58
C GLY A 129 9.63 -22.24 -4.71
N SER A 130 10.20 -22.14 -5.93
CA SER A 130 9.77 -22.95 -7.08
C SER A 130 10.21 -24.41 -7.00
N GLY A 131 11.26 -24.70 -6.22
CA GLY A 131 11.73 -26.05 -5.93
C GLY A 131 11.01 -26.74 -4.76
N CYS A 132 10.39 -25.98 -3.85
CA CYS A 132 9.58 -26.49 -2.76
C CYS A 132 8.12 -26.67 -3.20
N ARG A 133 7.82 -27.83 -3.80
CA ARG A 133 6.43 -28.27 -4.01
C ARG A 133 5.78 -28.45 -2.63
N PRO A 134 4.64 -27.80 -2.32
CA PRO A 134 3.98 -28.00 -1.05
C PRO A 134 3.47 -29.45 -0.96
N GLU A 135 4.01 -30.18 -0.01
CA GLU A 135 3.48 -31.45 0.45
C GLU A 135 2.08 -31.21 1.06
N ARG A 136 1.12 -32.05 0.63
CA ARG A 136 -0.32 -31.90 0.93
C ARG A 136 -0.54 -31.88 2.45
N GLY A 137 -0.87 -30.72 3.02
CA GLY A 137 -1.40 -30.58 4.37
C GLY A 137 -2.86 -31.04 4.47
N PRO A 138 -3.33 -31.47 5.66
CA PRO A 138 -4.60 -32.17 5.79
C PRO A 138 -5.80 -31.25 5.58
N THR A 139 -6.83 -31.81 4.93
CA THR A 139 -8.13 -31.20 4.70
C THR A 139 -8.86 -31.01 6.04
N VAL A 140 -9.14 -29.77 6.42
CA VAL A 140 -10.12 -29.46 7.46
C VAL A 140 -11.51 -29.53 6.83
N ARG A 141 -12.31 -30.49 7.29
CA ARG A 141 -13.77 -30.50 7.07
C ARG A 141 -14.43 -29.96 8.34
N LEU A 142 -15.45 -29.14 8.16
CA LEU A 142 -16.38 -28.70 9.20
C LEU A 142 -17.07 -29.89 9.87
#